data_AF-A0A2N6P335-F1
#
_entry.id   AF-A0A2N6P335-F1
#
_cell.length_a   1.000
_cell.length_b   1.000
_cell.length_c   1.000
_cell.angle_alpha   90.00
_cell.angle_beta   90.00
_cell.angle_gamma   90.00
#
_symmetry.space_group_name_H-M   'P 1'
#
loop_
_entity.id
_entity.type
_entity.pdbx_description
1 polymer ?
#
loop_
_entity_poly.entity_id
_entity_poly.type
_entity_poly.pdbx_seq_one_letter_code
_entity_poly.pdbx_strand_id
1 'polypeptide(L)'
;MAPLRHALYLEQDLLLDAVQNAFESASLQLRQLRTDAFSSLRTSYIGLAMESSYDACNHESGTFGNKDLFDGILKKLRTEFKELAKTAQNDVTAAVQSYLSEIGNTLNLLRDENTANESQRDAAFHRRVSNALKASQETLRDVARRIEA
;
A
#
# COMPACT_ATOMS: atom_id res chain seq x y z
N MET A 1 21.27 -10.90 -18.90
CA MET A 1 20.63 -11.68 -17.81
C MET A 1 21.06 -11.24 -16.40
N ALA A 2 22.34 -10.95 -16.14
CA ALA A 2 22.79 -10.45 -14.83
C ALA A 2 22.13 -9.12 -14.34
N PRO A 3 21.96 -8.07 -15.18
CA PRO A 3 21.44 -6.79 -14.70
C PRO A 3 19.95 -6.80 -14.33
N LEU A 4 19.09 -7.48 -15.10
CA LEU A 4 17.67 -7.64 -14.73
C LEU A 4 17.51 -8.39 -13.42
N ARG A 5 18.27 -9.46 -13.24
CA ARG A 5 18.22 -10.24 -12.00
C ARG A 5 18.65 -9.40 -10.80
N HIS A 6 19.68 -8.56 -10.98
CA HIS A 6 20.13 -7.64 -9.94
C HIS A 6 19.07 -6.57 -9.61
N ALA A 7 18.42 -5.98 -10.62
CA ALA A 7 17.33 -5.03 -10.41
C ALA A 7 16.15 -5.67 -9.65
N LEU A 8 15.74 -6.88 -10.02
CA LEU A 8 14.67 -7.59 -9.32
C LEU A 8 15.02 -7.93 -7.86
N TYR A 9 16.28 -8.27 -7.57
CA TYR A 9 16.72 -8.48 -6.19
C TYR A 9 16.72 -7.18 -5.38
N LEU A 10 17.15 -6.06 -5.98
CA LEU A 10 17.10 -4.76 -5.31
C LEU A 10 15.65 -4.38 -4.96
N GLU A 11 14.73 -4.54 -5.90
CA GLU A 11 13.30 -4.27 -5.66
C GLU A 11 12.73 -5.20 -4.58
N GLN A 12 13.17 -6.46 -4.54
CA GLN A 12 12.77 -7.40 -3.49
C GLN A 12 13.26 -6.94 -2.11
N ASP A 13 14.51 -6.49 -2.00
CA ASP A 13 15.08 -6.00 -0.76
C ASP A 13 14.34 -4.74 -0.28
N LEU A 14 14.01 -3.82 -1.20
CA LEU A 14 13.22 -2.62 -0.90
C LEU A 14 11.81 -2.96 -0.41
N LEU A 15 11.15 -3.96 -1.00
CA LEU A 15 9.86 -4.44 -0.53
C LEU A 15 9.95 -5.00 0.89
N LEU A 16 10.96 -5.83 1.17
CA LEU A 16 11.14 -6.43 2.49
C LEU A 16 11.38 -5.35 3.55
N ASP A 17 12.20 -4.35 3.26
CA ASP A 17 12.46 -3.23 4.17
C ASP A 17 11.19 -2.39 4.40
N ALA A 18 10.42 -2.09 3.34
CA ALA A 18 9.15 -1.37 3.48
C ALA A 18 8.13 -2.13 4.35
N VAL A 19 8.03 -3.45 4.19
CA VAL A 19 7.15 -4.30 5.00
C VAL A 19 7.63 -4.36 6.46
N GLN A 20 8.94 -4.53 6.68
CA GLN A 20 9.55 -4.49 8.00
C GLN A 20 9.23 -3.18 8.72
N ASN A 21 9.42 -2.04 8.06
CA ASN A 21 9.13 -0.71 8.58
C ASN A 21 7.63 -0.54 8.94
N ALA A 22 6.72 -1.07 8.12
CA ALA A 22 5.29 -1.06 8.43
C ALA A 22 4.97 -1.83 9.73
N PHE A 23 5.60 -2.99 9.93
CA PHE A 23 5.43 -3.78 11.16
C PHE A 23 6.05 -3.11 12.39
N GLU A 24 7.21 -2.47 12.25
CA GLU A 24 7.85 -1.74 13.34
C GLU A 24 7.02 -0.52 13.76
N SER A 25 6.50 0.23 12.79
CA SER A 25 5.57 1.34 13.01
C SER A 25 4.31 0.90 13.74
N ALA A 26 3.65 -0.17 13.27
CA ALA A 26 2.47 -0.74 13.91
C ALA A 26 2.77 -1.19 15.35
N SER A 27 3.94 -1.82 15.57
CA SER A 27 4.38 -2.27 16.89
C SER A 27 4.61 -1.09 17.86
N LEU A 28 5.18 0.01 17.37
CA LEU A 28 5.36 1.23 18.15
C LEU A 28 4.02 1.84 18.55
N GLN A 29 3.09 1.95 17.60
CA GLN A 29 1.76 2.49 17.83
C GLN A 29 0.95 1.63 18.82
N LEU A 30 1.05 0.30 18.75
CA LEU A 30 0.41 -0.59 19.73
C LEU A 30 1.00 -0.42 21.14
N ARG A 31 2.31 -0.19 21.26
CA ARG A 31 2.95 0.11 22.55
C ARG A 31 2.48 1.45 23.12
N GLN A 32 2.28 2.45 22.27
CA GLN A 32 1.71 3.74 22.65
C GLN A 32 0.26 3.55 23.13
N LEU A 33 -0.58 2.89 22.34
CA LEU A 33 -1.97 2.58 22.73
C LEU A 33 -2.04 1.86 24.08
N ARG A 34 -1.18 0.86 24.32
CA ARG A 34 -1.09 0.18 25.62
C ARG A 34 -0.74 1.15 26.75
N THR A 35 0.20 2.07 26.51
CA THR A 35 0.65 3.05 27.51
C THR A 35 -0.46 4.05 27.82
N ASP A 36 -1.13 4.56 26.80
CA ASP A 36 -2.26 5.50 26.93
C ASP A 36 -3.46 4.83 27.62
N ALA A 37 -3.67 3.54 27.37
CA ALA A 37 -4.75 2.78 27.96
C ALA A 37 -4.52 2.44 29.44
N PHE A 38 -3.33 1.94 29.77
CA PHE A 38 -3.07 1.22 31.03
C PHE A 38 -2.00 1.85 31.92
N SER A 39 -1.40 2.98 31.53
CA SER A 39 -0.47 3.65 32.44
C SER A 39 -1.17 4.04 33.74
N SER A 40 -0.44 3.98 34.85
CA SER A 40 -0.92 4.27 36.21
C SER A 40 -1.28 5.74 36.44
N LEU A 41 -1.24 6.57 35.41
CA LEU A 41 -1.47 7.99 35.49
C LEU A 41 -2.96 8.28 35.33
N ARG A 42 -3.45 9.29 36.06
CA ARG A 42 -4.79 9.88 35.87
C ARG A 42 -5.05 10.32 34.42
N THR A 43 -4.01 10.45 33.61
CA THR A 43 -4.09 10.80 32.19
C THR A 43 -4.34 9.61 31.27
N SER A 44 -4.29 8.36 31.76
CA SER A 44 -4.62 7.19 30.96
C SER A 44 -6.11 7.14 30.66
N TYR A 45 -6.53 6.38 29.65
CA TYR A 45 -7.96 6.26 29.33
C TYR A 45 -8.75 5.68 30.50
N ILE A 46 -8.18 4.70 31.20
CA ILE A 46 -8.77 4.14 32.41
C ILE A 46 -8.75 5.18 33.53
N GLY A 47 -7.63 5.88 33.73
CA GLY A 47 -7.50 6.91 34.76
C GLY A 47 -8.53 8.04 34.62
N LEU A 48 -8.62 8.62 33.42
CA LEU A 48 -9.57 9.69 33.09
C LEU A 48 -11.02 9.23 33.24
N ALA A 49 -11.32 8.00 32.81
CA ALA A 49 -12.66 7.44 32.95
C ALA A 49 -13.02 7.23 34.42
N MET A 50 -12.07 6.78 35.24
CA MET A 50 -12.28 6.52 36.66
C MET A 50 -12.26 7.77 37.56
N GLU A 51 -11.86 8.95 37.06
CA GLU A 51 -11.76 10.20 37.83
C GLU A 51 -13.05 10.50 38.60
N SER A 52 -14.20 10.42 37.93
CA SER A 52 -15.53 10.64 38.55
C SER A 52 -15.84 9.65 39.69
N SER A 53 -15.36 8.40 39.56
CA SER A 53 -15.54 7.38 40.60
C SER A 53 -14.61 7.63 41.78
N TYR A 54 -13.37 8.09 41.53
CA TYR A 54 -12.46 8.52 42.59
C TYR A 54 -13.02 9.72 43.36
N ASP A 55 -13.56 10.71 42.65
CA ASP A 55 -14.17 11.89 43.27
C ASP A 55 -15.39 11.52 44.12
N ALA A 56 -16.26 10.62 43.63
CA ALA A 56 -17.43 10.15 44.37
C ALA A 56 -17.06 9.31 45.62
N CYS A 57 -16.05 8.45 45.51
CA CYS A 57 -15.52 7.69 46.65
C CYS A 57 -14.92 8.61 47.73
N ASN A 58 -14.23 9.69 47.32
CA ASN A 58 -13.70 10.69 48.26
C ASN A 58 -14.80 11.47 48.99
N HIS A 59 -16.03 11.49 48.48
CA HIS A 59 -17.21 12.11 49.10
C HIS A 59 -18.17 11.08 49.74
N GLU A 60 -17.66 9.92 50.16
CA GLU A 60 -18.38 8.85 50.89
C GLU A 60 -19.64 8.27 50.20
N SER A 61 -19.80 8.47 48.89
CA SER A 61 -20.96 8.00 48.11
C SER A 61 -20.58 7.12 46.90
N GLY A 62 -19.32 6.73 46.78
CA GLY A 62 -18.82 6.06 45.59
C GLY A 62 -19.15 4.58 45.50
N THR A 63 -19.78 4.18 44.39
CA THR A 63 -19.93 2.78 43.97
C THR A 63 -18.82 2.45 42.98
N PHE A 64 -17.95 1.49 43.33
CA PHE A 64 -16.97 0.96 42.39
C PHE A 64 -17.65 -0.05 41.45
N GLY A 65 -17.50 0.12 40.13
CA GLY A 65 -17.99 -0.86 39.14
C GLY A 65 -19.14 -0.37 38.26
N ASN A 66 -18.98 0.78 37.60
CA ASN A 66 -19.88 1.18 36.53
C ASN A 66 -19.55 0.37 35.25
N LYS A 67 -20.43 -0.56 34.88
CA LYS A 67 -20.28 -1.39 33.69
C LYS A 67 -20.21 -0.57 32.40
N ASP A 68 -20.98 0.51 32.31
CA ASP A 68 -21.00 1.39 31.14
C ASP A 68 -19.66 2.11 30.94
N LEU A 69 -18.97 2.41 32.04
CA LEU A 69 -17.61 2.97 32.00
C LEU A 69 -16.63 1.99 31.37
N PHE A 70 -16.66 0.74 31.84
CA PHE A 70 -15.79 -0.33 31.35
C PHE A 70 -16.07 -0.64 29.86
N ASP A 71 -17.34 -0.72 29.48
CA ASP A 71 -17.75 -0.93 28.10
C ASP A 71 -17.34 0.26 27.20
N GLY A 72 -17.40 1.49 27.71
CA GLY A 72 -16.89 2.68 27.03
C GLY A 72 -15.39 2.65 26.75
N ILE A 73 -14.59 2.27 27.76
CA ILE A 73 -13.13 2.12 27.64
C ILE A 73 -12.80 1.02 26.62
N LEU A 74 -13.44 -0.15 26.73
CA LEU A 74 -13.23 -1.26 25.80
C LEU A 74 -13.60 -0.87 24.37
N LYS A 75 -14.70 -0.14 24.18
CA LYS A 75 -15.12 0.35 22.86
C LYS A 75 -14.09 1.31 22.26
N LYS A 76 -13.53 2.20 23.07
CA LYS A 76 -12.47 3.13 22.63
C LYS A 76 -11.22 2.36 22.21
N LEU A 77 -10.71 1.47 23.07
CA LEU A 77 -9.53 0.64 22.78
C LEU A 77 -9.72 -0.20 21.51
N ARG A 78 -10.91 -0.80 21.35
CA ARG A 78 -11.21 -1.60 20.17
C ARG A 78 -11.25 -0.77 18.90
N THR A 79 -11.79 0.45 18.97
CA THR A 79 -11.82 1.37 17.84
C THR A 79 -10.42 1.77 17.42
N GLU A 80 -9.59 2.19 18.37
CA GLU A 80 -8.21 2.61 18.09
C GLU A 80 -7.35 1.45 17.59
N PHE A 81 -7.46 0.27 18.23
CA PHE A 81 -6.79 -0.94 17.73
C PHE A 81 -7.18 -1.27 16.29
N LYS A 82 -8.47 -1.15 15.95
CA LYS A 82 -8.97 -1.41 14.60
C LYS A 82 -8.38 -0.43 13.58
N GLU A 83 -8.31 0.86 13.93
CA GLU A 83 -7.70 1.86 13.05
C GLU A 83 -6.19 1.61 12.88
N LEU A 84 -5.46 1.26 13.95
CA LEU A 84 -4.04 0.88 13.86
C LEU A 84 -3.83 -0.33 12.96
N ALA A 85 -4.65 -1.38 13.12
CA ALA A 85 -4.57 -2.57 12.29
C ALA A 85 -4.87 -2.26 10.81
N LYS A 86 -5.83 -1.37 10.55
CA LYS A 86 -6.17 -0.91 9.20
C LYS A 86 -5.03 -0.11 8.58
N THR A 87 -4.40 0.79 9.35
CA THR A 87 -3.23 1.55 8.90
C THR A 87 -2.08 0.61 8.55
N ALA A 88 -1.74 -0.34 9.43
CA ALA A 88 -0.69 -1.32 9.15
C ALA A 88 -0.98 -2.16 7.90
N GLN A 89 -2.24 -2.57 7.69
CA GLN A 89 -2.66 -3.27 6.48
C GLN A 89 -2.51 -2.40 5.23
N ASN A 90 -2.89 -1.12 5.31
CA ASN A 90 -2.75 -0.18 4.20
C ASN A 90 -1.28 0.05 3.85
N ASP A 91 -0.41 0.21 4.84
CA ASP A 91 1.02 0.42 4.64
C ASP A 91 1.68 -0.77 3.92
N VAL A 92 1.38 -2.00 4.36
CA VAL A 92 1.84 -3.22 3.67
C VAL A 92 1.28 -3.31 2.25
N THR A 93 0.00 -2.98 2.06
CA THR A 93 -0.64 -2.99 0.74
C THR A 93 0.01 -1.98 -0.20
N ALA A 94 0.30 -0.78 0.29
CA ALA A 94 0.98 0.27 -0.46
C ALA A 94 2.41 -0.15 -0.85
N ALA A 95 3.16 -0.77 0.07
CA ALA A 95 4.50 -1.29 -0.22
C ALA A 95 4.47 -2.33 -1.36
N VAL A 96 3.54 -3.28 -1.31
CA VAL A 96 3.37 -4.29 -2.37
C VAL A 96 2.96 -3.66 -3.70
N GLN A 97 2.03 -2.70 -3.69
CA GLN A 97 1.61 -2.00 -4.90
C GLN A 97 2.77 -1.22 -5.55
N SER A 98 3.58 -0.54 -4.75
CA SER A 98 4.76 0.17 -5.21
C SER A 98 5.75 -0.78 -5.88
N TYR A 99 6.08 -1.89 -5.22
CA TYR A 99 6.99 -2.92 -5.76
C TYR A 99 6.49 -3.50 -7.11
N LEU A 100 5.20 -3.83 -7.20
CA LEU A 100 4.62 -4.34 -8.45
C LEU A 100 4.68 -3.30 -9.57
N SER A 101 4.48 -2.02 -9.24
CA SER A 101 4.61 -0.92 -10.19
C SER A 101 6.04 -0.78 -10.71
N GLU A 102 7.05 -0.83 -9.83
CA GLU A 102 8.46 -0.70 -10.23
C GLU A 102 8.97 -1.89 -11.05
N ILE A 103 8.52 -3.11 -10.73
CA ILE A 103 8.76 -4.26 -11.60
C ILE A 103 8.12 -4.04 -12.97
N GLY A 104 6.88 -3.57 -13.02
CA GLY A 104 6.19 -3.25 -14.27
C GLY A 104 6.97 -2.25 -15.11
N ASN A 105 7.48 -1.18 -14.49
CA ASN A 105 8.32 -0.17 -15.12
C ASN A 105 9.61 -0.78 -15.67
N THR A 106 10.31 -1.59 -14.87
CA THR A 106 11.56 -2.26 -15.25
C THR A 106 11.35 -3.20 -16.44
N LEU A 107 10.26 -3.97 -16.45
CA LEU A 107 9.92 -4.87 -17.55
C LEU A 107 9.51 -4.12 -18.83
N ASN A 108 8.76 -3.03 -18.70
CA ASN A 108 8.41 -2.17 -19.83
C ASN A 108 9.67 -1.53 -20.44
N LEU A 109 10.59 -1.01 -19.62
CA LEU A 109 11.85 -0.46 -20.09
C LEU A 109 12.64 -1.49 -20.90
N LEU A 110 12.77 -2.72 -20.40
CA LEU A 110 13.46 -3.78 -21.12
C LEU A 110 12.77 -4.16 -22.44
N ARG A 111 11.44 -4.20 -22.45
CA ARG A 111 10.67 -4.46 -23.68
C ARG A 111 10.93 -3.37 -24.71
N ASP A 112 10.92 -2.11 -24.28
CA ASP A 112 11.09 -0.96 -25.16
C ASP A 112 12.54 -0.87 -25.69
N GLU A 113 13.53 -1.17 -24.84
CA GLU A 113 14.94 -1.31 -25.24
C GLU A 113 15.15 -2.47 -26.23
N ASN A 114 14.54 -3.63 -25.99
CA ASN A 114 14.61 -4.75 -26.93
C ASN A 114 13.97 -4.40 -28.27
N THR A 115 12.80 -3.75 -28.24
CA THR A 115 12.12 -3.29 -29.45
C THR A 115 13.02 -2.33 -30.24
N ALA A 116 13.61 -1.33 -29.56
CA ALA A 116 14.53 -0.40 -30.19
C ALA A 116 15.77 -1.09 -30.78
N ASN A 117 16.37 -2.05 -30.06
CA ASN A 117 17.53 -2.81 -30.53
C ASN A 117 17.18 -3.72 -31.73
N GLU A 118 16.04 -4.39 -31.71
CA GLU A 118 15.58 -5.23 -32.83
C GLU A 118 15.27 -4.37 -34.06
N SER A 119 14.63 -3.22 -33.88
CA SER A 119 14.40 -2.25 -34.96
C SER A 119 15.70 -1.72 -35.56
N GLN A 120 16.76 -1.55 -34.77
CA GLN A 120 18.08 -1.14 -35.24
C GLN A 120 18.85 -2.28 -35.92
N ARG A 121 18.75 -3.51 -35.42
CA ARG A 121 19.47 -4.68 -35.96
C ARG A 121 18.95 -5.12 -37.32
N ASP A 122 17.65 -4.97 -37.60
CA ASP A 122 17.10 -5.32 -38.91
C ASP A 122 16.28 -4.18 -39.52
N ALA A 123 16.95 -3.05 -39.74
CA ALA A 123 16.37 -1.88 -40.41
C ALA A 123 15.79 -2.22 -41.80
N ALA A 124 16.34 -3.24 -42.48
CA ALA A 124 15.87 -3.70 -43.79
C ALA A 124 14.54 -4.46 -43.68
N PHE A 125 14.39 -5.35 -42.70
CA PHE A 125 13.11 -5.98 -42.38
C PHE A 125 12.08 -4.95 -41.92
N HIS A 126 12.47 -4.01 -41.05
CA HIS A 126 11.57 -2.95 -40.59
C HIS A 126 11.05 -2.09 -41.75
N ARG A 127 11.91 -1.73 -42.71
CA ARG A 127 11.50 -1.03 -43.95
C ARG A 127 10.54 -1.88 -44.80
N ARG A 128 10.84 -3.17 -45.00
CA ARG A 128 9.98 -4.06 -45.80
C ARG A 128 8.59 -4.21 -45.19
N VAL A 129 8.52 -4.44 -43.88
CA VAL A 129 7.25 -4.58 -43.14
C VAL A 129 6.48 -3.26 -43.15
N SER A 130 7.14 -2.12 -42.94
CA SER A 130 6.49 -0.81 -42.96
C SER A 130 5.94 -0.45 -44.34
N ASN A 131 6.67 -0.77 -45.41
CA ASN A 131 6.20 -0.59 -46.78
C ASN A 131 5.00 -1.51 -47.10
N ALA A 132 5.06 -2.77 -46.68
CA ALA A 132 3.95 -3.72 -46.85
C ALA A 132 2.69 -3.26 -46.09
N LEU A 133 2.84 -2.74 -44.88
CA LEU A 133 1.73 -2.22 -44.08
C LEU A 133 1.07 -1.00 -44.72
N LYS A 134 1.87 -0.05 -45.24
CA LYS A 134 1.36 1.11 -45.97
C LYS A 134 0.55 0.69 -47.20
N ALA A 135 1.10 -0.21 -48.01
CA ALA A 135 0.41 -0.72 -49.19
C ALA A 135 -0.91 -1.41 -48.82
N SER A 136 -0.92 -2.19 -47.74
CA SER A 136 -2.13 -2.86 -47.26
C SER A 136 -3.18 -1.89 -46.73
N GLN A 137 -2.77 -0.82 -46.03
CA GLN A 137 -3.67 0.24 -45.55
C GLN A 137 -4.25 1.08 -46.70
N GLU A 138 -3.46 1.39 -47.73
CA GLU A 138 -3.94 2.05 -48.94
C GLU A 138 -4.97 1.20 -49.68
N THR A 139 -4.70 -0.10 -49.81
CA THR A 139 -5.63 -1.06 -50.41
C THR A 139 -6.94 -1.13 -49.62
N LEU A 140 -6.88 -1.20 -48.29
CA LEU A 140 -8.08 -1.18 -47.43
C LEU A 140 -8.87 0.12 -47.55
N ARG A 141 -8.21 1.28 -47.63
CA ARG A 141 -8.87 2.58 -47.86
C ARG A 141 -9.49 2.68 -49.24
N ASP A 142 -8.90 2.05 -50.24
CA ASP A 142 -9.44 2.03 -51.60
C ASP A 142 -10.67 1.11 -51.69
N VAL A 143 -10.61 -0.07 -51.06
CA VAL A 143 -11.76 -0.98 -50.93
C VAL A 143 -12.90 -0.32 -50.14
N ALA A 144 -12.61 0.34 -49.02
CA ALA A 144 -13.62 1.07 -48.25
C ALA A 144 -14.30 2.18 -49.08
N ARG A 145 -13.52 2.95 -49.85
CA ARG A 145 -14.06 3.98 -50.76
C ARG A 145 -14.92 3.42 -51.90
N ARG A 146 -14.66 2.20 -52.35
CA ARG A 146 -15.45 1.51 -53.39
C ARG A 146 -16.73 0.86 -52.85
N ILE A 147 -16.82 0.64 -51.54
CA ILE A 147 -18.02 0.12 -50.87
C ILE A 147 -18.98 1.27 -50.49
N GLU A 148 -18.45 2.47 -50.25
CA GLU A 148 -19.24 3.67 -49.92
C GLU A 148 -19.72 4.49 -51.13
N ALA A 149 -19.37 4.09 -52.37
CA ALA A 149 -19.78 4.73 -53.63
C ALA A 149 -20.83 3.90 -54.37
#